data_AF-A0A8T9Q182-F1
#
_entry.id   AF-A0A8T9Q182-F1
#
_cell.length_a   1.000
_cell.length_b   1.000
_cell.length_c   1.000
_cell.angle_alpha   90.00
_cell.angle_beta   90.00
_cell.angle_gamma   90.00
#
_symmetry.space_group_name_H-M   'P 1'
#
loop_
_entity.id
_entity.type
_entity.pdbx_description
1 polymer ?
#
loop_
_entity_poly.entity_id
_entity_poly.type
_entity_poly.pdbx_seq_one_letter_code
_entity_poly.pdbx_strand_id
1 'polypeptide(L)' 'MMGALEAAHAVKLLQVSHVIPFHYGTAPEHTQTPDEFVALTRQYPTTRVHLLQAGEVLNCSSMTVGAMANPESAL' A
#
# COMPACT_ATOMS: atom_id res chain seq x y z
N MET A 1 -10.49 2.54 15.12
CA MET A 1 -10.11 3.20 13.86
C MET A 1 -8.66 2.81 13.55
N MET A 2 -8.29 2.62 12.29
CA MET A 2 -6.94 2.20 11.87
C MET A 2 -6.20 3.43 11.33
N GLY A 3 -5.10 3.84 11.95
CA GLY A 3 -4.28 4.95 11.50
C GLY A 3 -3.16 4.52 10.55
N ALA A 4 -2.27 5.46 10.21
CA ALA A 4 -1.14 5.23 9.33
C ALA A 4 -0.19 4.13 9.86
N LEU A 5 0.06 4.11 11.18
CA LEU A 5 0.91 3.13 11.83
C LEU A 5 0.34 1.72 11.73
N GLU A 6 -0.92 1.53 12.12
CA GLU A 6 -1.57 0.21 12.05
C GLU A 6 -1.68 -0.28 10.61
N ALA A 7 -1.97 0.62 9.66
CA ALA A 7 -2.02 0.30 8.23
C ALA A 7 -0.64 -0.13 7.69
N ALA A 8 0.44 0.56 8.05
CA ALA A 8 1.80 0.17 7.65
C ALA A 8 2.22 -1.18 8.27
N HIS A 9 1.80 -1.45 9.52
CA HIS A 9 1.97 -2.75 10.14
C HIS A 9 1.26 -3.87 9.36
N ALA A 10 0.04 -3.62 8.86
CA ALA A 10 -0.67 -4.60 8.03
C ALA A 10 0.10 -4.89 6.73
N VAL A 11 0.67 -3.88 6.07
CA VAL A 11 1.53 -4.06 4.89
C VAL A 11 2.70 -4.99 5.19
N LYS A 12 3.38 -4.78 6.32
CA LYS A 12 4.50 -5.62 6.75
C LYS A 12 4.08 -7.07 7.00
N LEU A 13 2.99 -7.28 7.72
CA LEU A 13 2.51 -8.61 8.08
C LEU A 13 2.04 -9.42 6.87
N LEU A 14 1.38 -8.75 5.93
CA LEU A 14 0.81 -9.38 4.74
C LEU A 14 1.79 -9.48 3.58
N GLN A 15 2.94 -8.79 3.66
CA GLN A 15 3.97 -8.74 2.62
C GLN A 15 3.40 -8.41 1.22
N VAL A 16 2.42 -7.51 1.17
CA VAL A 16 1.71 -7.17 -0.08
C VAL A 16 2.61 -6.45 -1.08
N SER A 17 2.48 -6.79 -2.36
CA SER A 17 3.19 -6.08 -3.43
C SER A 17 2.56 -4.74 -3.82
N HIS A 18 1.28 -4.57 -3.53
CA HIS A 18 0.51 -3.41 -3.92
C HIS A 18 -0.46 -3.01 -2.81
N VAL A 19 -0.56 -1.71 -2.55
CA VAL A 19 -1.48 -1.18 -1.54
C VAL A 19 -2.10 0.13 -2.01
N ILE A 20 -3.38 0.32 -1.71
CA ILE A 20 -4.14 1.55 -1.97
C ILE A 20 -4.62 2.05 -0.61
N PRO A 21 -4.03 3.12 -0.05
CA PRO A 21 -4.59 3.74 1.14
C PRO A 21 -5.94 4.38 0.78
N PHE A 22 -6.91 4.28 1.68
CA PHE A 22 -8.24 4.84 1.52
C PHE A 22 -8.74 5.40 2.86
N HIS A 23 -9.94 5.98 2.87
CA HIS A 23 -10.60 6.49 4.07
C HIS A 23 -9.94 7.72 4.71
N TYR A 24 -9.34 8.58 3.87
CA TYR A 24 -8.82 9.89 4.24
C TYR A 24 -9.46 10.99 3.36
N GLY A 25 -9.42 12.25 3.80
CA GLY A 25 -9.72 13.44 2.97
C GLY A 25 -11.12 13.53 2.33
N THR A 26 -12.07 12.69 2.77
CA THR A 26 -13.41 12.58 2.14
C THR A 26 -14.55 13.04 3.06
N ALA A 27 -14.43 12.85 4.37
CA ALA A 27 -15.41 13.30 5.35
C ALA A 27 -14.74 14.30 6.32
N PRO A 28 -15.48 15.27 6.88
CA PRO A 28 -14.91 16.29 7.77
C PRO A 28 -14.11 15.74 8.97
N GLU A 29 -14.51 14.57 9.47
CA GLU A 29 -13.86 13.84 10.56
C GLU A 29 -12.52 13.19 10.16
N HIS A 30 -12.25 13.04 8.86
CA HIS A 30 -11.01 12.45 8.33
C HIS A 30 -9.92 13.52 8.19
N THR A 31 -9.34 13.94 9.31
CA THR A 31 -8.24 14.91 9.34
C THR A 31 -6.89 14.35 8.89
N GLN A 32 -6.79 13.02 8.75
CA GLN A 32 -5.57 12.32 8.36
C GLN A 32 -5.27 12.49 6.86
N THR A 33 -3.99 12.48 6.49
CA THR A 33 -3.50 12.45 5.10
C THR A 33 -2.76 11.13 4.85
N PRO A 34 -2.56 10.71 3.58
CA PRO A 34 -1.81 9.49 3.29
C PRO A 34 -0.30 9.63 3.52
N ASP A 35 0.21 10.83 3.79
CA ASP A 35 1.65 11.12 3.80
C ASP A 35 2.42 10.32 4.86
N GLU A 36 1.85 10.20 6.07
CA GLU A 36 2.45 9.41 7.15
C GLU A 36 2.51 7.92 6.79
N PHE A 37 1.43 7.39 6.20
CA PHE A 37 1.39 6.01 5.72
C PHE A 37 2.44 5.76 4.63
N VAL A 38 2.59 6.69 3.68
CA VAL A 38 3.64 6.61 2.66
C VAL A 38 5.02 6.61 3.31
N ALA A 39 5.28 7.49 4.26
CA ALA A 39 6.58 7.56 4.95
C ALA A 39 6.92 6.24 5.67
N LEU A 40 5.94 5.65 6.38
CA LEU A 40 6.13 4.40 7.11
C LEU A 40 6.31 3.17 6.20
N THR A 41 5.75 3.21 5.00
CA THR A 41 5.83 2.10 4.02
C THR A 41 7.03 2.18 3.07
N ARG A 42 7.77 3.31 3.03
CA ARG A 42 8.99 3.46 2.19
C ARG A 42 10.06 2.40 2.43
N GLN A 43 10.10 1.83 3.63
CA GLN A 43 11.05 0.78 4.01
C GLN A 43 10.69 -0.61 3.43
N TYR A 44 9.55 -0.76 2.75
CA TYR A 44 9.09 -2.01 2.14
C TYR A 44 9.33 -1.98 0.61
N PRO A 45 10.53 -2.32 0.11
CA PRO A 45 10.92 -2.09 -1.28
C PRO A 45 10.10 -2.91 -2.29
N THR A 46 9.44 -3.98 -1.85
CA THR A 46 8.58 -4.84 -2.67
C THR A 46 7.13 -4.35 -2.72
N THR A 47 6.75 -3.35 -1.92
CA THR A 47 5.40 -2.80 -1.87
C THR A 47 5.32 -1.49 -2.65
N ARG A 48 4.40 -1.43 -3.61
CA ARG A 48 4.03 -0.21 -4.32
C ARG A 48 2.76 0.39 -3.73
N VAL A 49 2.87 1.63 -3.26
CA VAL A 49 1.72 2.43 -2.80
C VAL A 49 1.11 3.17 -3.99
N HIS A 50 -0.21 3.04 -4.18
CA HIS A 50 -0.95 3.75 -5.24
C HIS A 50 -1.89 4.78 -4.60
N LEU A 51 -1.57 6.06 -4.75
CA LEU A 51 -2.41 7.17 -4.26
C LEU A 51 -3.39 7.58 -5.36
N LEU A 52 -4.57 6.95 -5.36
CA LEU A 52 -5.60 7.24 -6.34
C LEU A 52 -6.34 8.54 -6.00
N GLN A 53 -6.69 9.30 -7.04
CA GLN A 53 -7.63 10.42 -6.95
C GLN A 53 -9.08 9.93 -7.02
N ALA A 54 -10.03 10.76 -6.57
CA ALA A 54 -11.45 10.44 -6.65
C ALA A 54 -11.87 10.23 -8.13
N GLY A 55 -12.45 9.06 -8.43
CA GLY A 55 -12.84 8.67 -9.78
C GLY A 55 -11.72 8.04 -10.62
N GLU A 56 -10.49 7.96 -10.11
CA GLU A 56 -9.40 7.24 -10.79
C GLU A 56 -9.62 5.72 -10.73
N VAL A 57 -9.24 5.02 -11.79
CA VAL A 57 -9.37 3.57 -11.92
C VAL A 57 -7.99 2.94 -12.06
N LEU A 58 -7.66 2.03 -11.15
CA LEU A 58 -6.47 1.19 -11.25
C LEU A 58 -6.83 -0.13 -11.93
N ASN A 59 -6.19 -0.43 -13.07
CA ASN A 59 -6.34 -1.73 -13.72
C ASN A 59 -5.39 -2.76 -13.11
N CYS A 60 -5.95 -3.80 -12.51
CA CYS A 60 -5.19 -4.85 -11.83
C CYS A 60 -4.68 -5.97 -12.75
N SER A 61 -5.12 -6.06 -14.01
CA SER A 61 -4.84 -7.23 -14.87
C SER A 61 -3.38 -7.38 -15.27
N SER A 62 -2.58 -6.31 -15.18
CA SER A 62 -1.15 -6.29 -15.56
C SER A 62 -0.23 -6.02 -14.37
N MET A 63 -0.73 -6.12 -13.14
CA MET A 63 0.06 -5.82 -11.94
C MET A 63 0.97 -7.00 -11.61
N THR A 64 2.27 -6.73 -11.50
CA THR A 64 3.28 -7.73 -11.13
C THR A 64 3.29 -7.93 -9.62
N VAL A 65 3.13 -9.15 -9.13
CA VAL A 65 3.51 -9.47 -7.76
C VAL A 65 5.01 -9.19 -7.65
N GLY A 66 5.39 -8.24 -6.78
CA GLY A 66 6.78 -7.93 -6.48
C GLY A 66 7.45 -9.24 -6.12
N ALA A 67 8.45 -9.63 -6.91
CA ALA A 67 8.96 -10.99 -7.03
C ALA A 67 8.80 -11.77 -5.72
N MET A 68 7.86 -12.72 -5.69
CA MET A 68 8.03 -13.85 -4.80
C MET A 68 9.41 -14.40 -5.18
N ALA A 69 10.40 -14.27 -4.30
CA ALA A 69 11.68 -14.92 -4.48
C ALA A 69 11.35 -16.39 -4.77
N ASN A 70 11.45 -16.78 -6.04
CA ASN A 70 11.18 -18.13 -6.44
C ASN A 70 12.28 -18.98 -5.78
N PRO A 71 11.96 -19.88 -4.83
CA PRO A 71 12.99 -20.72 -4.21
C PRO A 71 13.65 -21.65 -5.24
N GLU A 72 13.09 -21.78 -6.45
CA GLU A 72 13.62 -22.64 -7.52
C GLU A 72 14.56 -21.94 -8.50
N SER A 73 14.88 -20.65 -8.31
CA SER A 73 15.86 -19.94 -9.15
C SER A 73 17.27 -19.87 -8.56
N ALA A 74 17.54 -20.69 -7.53
CA ALA A 74 18.83 -20.78 -6.83
C ALA A 74 19.58 -22.11 -7.09
N LEU A 75 19.32 -22.77 -8.21
CA LEU A 75 20.06 -23.96 -8.67
C LEU A 75 20.55 -23.76 -10.11
#